data_AF-A0A183V439-F1
#
_entry.id   AF-A0A183V439-F1
#
_cell.length_a   1.000
_cell.length_b   1.000
_cell.length_c   1.000
_cell.angle_alpha   90.00
_cell.angle_beta   90.00
_cell.angle_gamma   90.00
#
_symmetry.space_group_name_H-M   'P 1'
#
loop_
_entity.id
_entity.type
_entity.pdbx_description
1 polymer ?
#
loop_
_entity_poly.entity_id
_entity_poly.type
_entity_poly.pdbx_seq_one_letter_code
_entity_poly.pdbx_strand_id
1 'polypeptide(L)'
;MAEYKNIGEVPDVAKKSIVASMFPPNEEEKKSFCLERCTPPLKRRKTFKEDPFVFLTKDDARWKDIANHYGIQEAFPYQNLLGRTNEIEKKRTLYFVSDAVKDFLVCNQDKVKVINAGLRMFGRVETKFEQCRFRMSQDGVKAILPFLTKRVVEVDAEDLLKIMLSNEGHENYPREKLNCDERLSGLDSGSVILVSSRNGVKRAVCAWMGAKTIAPYISKEERIHVCRMLGYDTSEMENAVWSRRQSKAVHNRSLAKAQRADEQGSSEGRTEVKESESGATELKDVNNGETCENGLSSSKEQGKGDCA
;
A
#
# COMPACT_ATOMS: atom_id res chain seq x y z
N MET A 1 -49.52 8.23 36.47
CA MET A 1 -48.12 8.68 36.58
C MET A 1 -47.85 8.89 38.06
N ALA A 2 -46.81 8.26 38.60
CA ALA A 2 -46.45 8.46 40.01
C ALA A 2 -45.55 9.69 40.11
N GLU A 3 -45.96 10.67 40.91
CA GLU A 3 -45.18 11.87 41.20
C GLU A 3 -44.43 11.66 42.50
N TYR A 4 -43.11 11.85 42.47
CA TYR A 4 -42.21 11.70 43.62
C TYR A 4 -41.62 13.06 43.94
N LYS A 5 -41.57 13.42 45.22
CA LYS A 5 -41.11 14.77 45.62
C LYS A 5 -39.59 14.88 45.59
N ASN A 6 -38.90 13.76 45.82
CA ASN A 6 -37.45 13.69 45.84
C ASN A 6 -36.94 12.42 45.15
N ILE A 7 -35.72 12.47 44.61
CA ILE A 7 -35.13 11.35 43.84
C ILE A 7 -34.91 10.09 44.68
N GLY A 8 -34.81 10.23 46.01
CA GLY A 8 -34.70 9.11 46.95
C GLY A 8 -35.95 8.25 47.00
N GLU A 9 -37.13 8.80 46.67
CA GLU A 9 -38.42 8.12 46.73
C GLU A 9 -38.75 7.32 45.46
N VAL A 10 -37.94 7.49 44.41
CA VAL A 10 -38.13 6.78 43.14
C VAL A 10 -37.63 5.33 43.29
N PRO A 11 -38.42 4.31 42.90
CA PRO A 11 -37.97 2.93 42.92
C PRO A 11 -36.72 2.71 42.05
N ASP A 12 -35.77 1.90 42.52
CA ASP A 12 -34.46 1.75 41.87
C ASP A 12 -34.51 1.21 40.43
N VAL A 13 -35.58 0.49 40.08
CA VAL A 13 -35.85 0.01 38.73
C VAL A 13 -36.12 1.18 37.77
N ALA A 14 -36.82 2.23 38.24
CA ALA A 14 -37.15 3.42 37.46
C ALA A 14 -36.04 4.49 37.47
N LYS A 15 -35.16 4.49 38.48
CA LYS A 15 -33.97 5.38 38.52
C LYS A 15 -33.04 5.14 37.33
N LYS A 16 -32.95 3.89 36.82
CA LYS A 16 -32.10 3.52 35.67
C LYS A 16 -32.60 4.09 34.33
N SER A 17 -33.87 4.46 34.23
CA SER A 17 -34.48 5.07 33.05
C SER A 17 -34.46 6.61 33.08
N ILE A 18 -34.00 7.23 34.17
CA ILE A 18 -33.86 8.69 34.26
C ILE A 18 -32.58 9.08 33.52
N VAL A 19 -32.72 9.63 32.33
CA VAL A 19 -31.63 10.32 31.61
C VAL A 19 -31.84 11.81 31.81
N ALA A 20 -30.82 12.53 32.28
CA ALA A 20 -30.88 13.97 32.38
C ALA A 20 -30.94 14.58 30.97
N SER A 21 -32.15 14.86 30.47
CA SER A 21 -32.34 15.80 29.37
C SER A 21 -33.58 16.65 29.63
N MET A 22 -33.39 17.71 30.40
CA MET A 22 -34.28 18.86 30.37
C MET A 22 -33.81 19.77 29.23
N PHE A 23 -34.35 19.55 28.05
CA PHE A 23 -34.16 20.46 26.92
C PHE A 23 -35.48 20.58 26.15
N PRO A 24 -35.96 21.81 25.85
CA PRO A 24 -35.41 23.12 26.25
C PRO A 24 -35.96 23.62 27.61
N PRO A 25 -35.14 24.28 28.46
CA PRO A 25 -35.55 24.81 29.76
C PRO A 25 -36.25 26.17 29.68
N ASN A 26 -37.03 26.51 30.72
CA ASN A 26 -37.79 27.77 30.84
C ASN A 26 -36.88 28.98 31.15
N GLU A 27 -37.34 30.21 30.89
CA GLU A 27 -36.55 31.45 31.03
C GLU A 27 -36.02 31.72 32.46
N GLU A 28 -36.76 31.29 33.49
CA GLU A 28 -36.30 31.39 34.88
C GLU A 28 -35.24 30.34 35.22
N GLU A 29 -35.39 29.13 34.67
CA GLU A 29 -34.43 28.04 34.81
C GLU A 29 -33.11 28.40 34.13
N LYS A 30 -33.15 29.04 32.95
CA LYS A 30 -31.94 29.50 32.24
C LYS A 30 -31.06 30.42 33.08
N LYS A 31 -31.66 31.29 33.90
CA LYS A 31 -30.94 32.17 34.82
C LYS A 31 -30.38 31.42 36.04
N SER A 32 -31.11 30.44 36.57
CA SER A 32 -30.67 29.66 37.74
C SER A 32 -29.57 28.64 37.42
N PHE A 33 -29.61 28.03 36.24
CA PHE A 33 -28.74 26.89 35.88
C PHE A 33 -27.38 27.31 35.31
N CYS A 34 -27.06 28.62 35.24
CA CYS A 34 -25.80 29.11 34.67
C CYS A 34 -25.44 28.40 33.34
N LEU A 35 -26.39 28.28 32.40
CA LEU A 35 -26.24 27.50 31.17
C LEU A 35 -25.05 27.95 30.29
N GLU A 36 -24.51 29.15 30.50
CA GLU A 36 -23.24 29.57 29.90
C GLU A 36 -22.04 28.68 30.27
N ARG A 37 -22.14 27.91 31.37
CA ARG A 37 -21.14 26.95 31.83
C ARG A 37 -21.44 25.50 31.43
N CYS A 38 -22.60 25.23 30.83
CA CYS A 38 -22.91 23.92 30.30
C CYS A 38 -22.12 23.71 29.01
N THR A 39 -20.97 23.04 29.12
CA THR A 39 -20.19 22.62 27.94
C THR A 39 -21.12 21.92 26.93
N PRO A 40 -21.07 22.29 25.64
CA PRO A 40 -21.91 21.66 24.63
C PRO A 40 -21.69 20.15 24.64
N PRO A 41 -22.71 19.33 24.31
CA PRO A 41 -22.54 17.89 24.21
C PRO A 41 -21.29 17.63 23.36
N LEU A 42 -20.29 16.96 23.96
CA LEU A 42 -19.06 16.58 23.28
C LEU A 42 -19.48 16.04 21.92
N LYS A 43 -19.15 16.79 20.85
CA LYS A 43 -19.44 16.39 19.47
C LYS A 43 -19.05 14.92 19.40
N ARG A 44 -20.04 14.02 19.18
CA ARG A 44 -19.78 12.60 18.97
C ARG A 44 -18.57 12.55 18.06
N ARG A 45 -17.46 11.99 18.57
CA ARG A 45 -16.18 11.96 17.84
C ARG A 45 -16.53 11.53 16.42
N LYS A 46 -16.19 12.38 15.43
CA LYS A 46 -16.43 12.08 14.01
C LYS A 46 -16.04 10.62 13.81
N THR A 47 -17.02 9.78 13.50
CA THR A 47 -16.79 8.39 13.15
C THR A 47 -15.72 8.41 12.07
N PHE A 48 -14.62 7.70 12.33
CA PHE A 48 -13.48 7.69 11.43
C PHE A 48 -13.97 7.21 10.07
N LYS A 49 -13.95 8.08 9.07
CA LYS A 49 -14.40 7.78 7.72
C LYS A 49 -13.26 7.06 6.99
N GLU A 50 -12.98 5.83 7.41
CA GLU A 50 -12.02 4.96 6.72
C GLU A 50 -12.72 4.11 5.67
N ASP A 51 -11.97 3.76 4.63
CA ASP A 51 -12.42 2.83 3.61
C ASP A 51 -12.65 1.44 4.23
N PRO A 52 -13.82 0.84 4.00
CA PRO A 52 -14.18 -0.40 4.66
C PRO A 52 -13.42 -1.61 4.11
N PHE A 53 -13.35 -2.64 4.96
CA PHE A 53 -12.83 -3.95 4.61
C PHE A 53 -13.91 -4.74 3.84
N VAL A 54 -13.73 -4.86 2.53
CA VAL A 54 -14.70 -5.53 1.67
C VAL A 54 -14.08 -6.82 1.14
N PHE A 55 -14.64 -7.95 1.58
CA PHE A 55 -14.24 -9.29 1.20
C PHE A 55 -14.67 -9.67 -0.23
N LEU A 56 -13.98 -10.63 -0.83
CA LEU A 56 -14.39 -11.21 -2.11
C LEU A 56 -15.65 -12.05 -1.96
N THR A 57 -16.53 -11.96 -2.95
CA THR A 57 -17.73 -12.81 -3.05
C THR A 57 -17.36 -14.16 -3.66
N LYS A 58 -18.26 -15.15 -3.51
CA LYS A 58 -18.01 -16.53 -3.98
C LYS A 58 -17.76 -16.62 -5.49
N ASP A 59 -18.27 -15.68 -6.28
CA ASP A 59 -18.19 -15.67 -7.75
C ASP A 59 -17.50 -14.43 -8.34
N ASP A 60 -16.48 -13.92 -7.65
CA ASP A 60 -15.77 -12.74 -8.12
C ASP A 60 -14.97 -13.02 -9.40
N ALA A 61 -15.24 -12.26 -10.47
CA ALA A 61 -14.53 -12.39 -11.75
C ALA A 61 -13.02 -12.17 -11.60
N ARG A 62 -12.60 -11.26 -10.70
CA ARG A 62 -11.18 -10.99 -10.44
C ARG A 62 -10.48 -12.21 -9.86
N TRP A 63 -11.18 -12.97 -9.00
CA TRP A 63 -10.64 -14.21 -8.46
C TRP A 63 -10.48 -15.27 -9.54
N LYS A 64 -11.46 -15.40 -10.44
CA LYS A 64 -11.39 -16.34 -11.57
C LYS A 64 -10.17 -16.08 -12.45
N ASP A 65 -9.88 -14.82 -12.77
CA ASP A 65 -8.67 -14.43 -13.50
C ASP A 65 -7.38 -14.84 -12.76
N ILE A 66 -7.29 -14.53 -11.47
CA ILE A 66 -6.13 -14.85 -10.62
C ILE A 66 -5.94 -16.37 -10.52
N ALA A 67 -7.01 -17.10 -10.20
CA ALA A 67 -6.99 -18.55 -10.02
C ALA A 67 -6.59 -19.27 -11.32
N ASN A 68 -7.10 -18.82 -12.47
CA ASN A 68 -6.75 -19.40 -13.77
C ASN A 68 -5.30 -19.15 -14.15
N HIS A 69 -4.80 -17.93 -13.89
CA HIS A 69 -3.44 -17.51 -14.24
C HIS A 69 -2.36 -18.21 -13.41
N TYR A 70 -2.56 -18.31 -12.09
CA TYR A 70 -1.61 -18.95 -11.16
C TYR A 70 -1.93 -20.44 -10.91
N GLY A 71 -3.06 -20.94 -11.41
CA GLY A 71 -3.52 -22.32 -11.17
C GLY A 71 -3.75 -22.57 -9.68
N ILE A 72 -4.51 -21.70 -9.01
CA ILE A 72 -4.76 -21.84 -7.58
C ILE A 72 -5.84 -22.91 -7.34
N GLN A 73 -5.55 -23.87 -6.47
CA GLN A 73 -6.50 -24.91 -6.08
C GLN A 73 -7.70 -24.35 -5.33
N GLU A 74 -8.87 -24.97 -5.51
CA GLU A 74 -10.13 -24.56 -4.86
C GLU A 74 -10.11 -24.69 -3.34
N ALA A 75 -9.20 -25.51 -2.79
CA ALA A 75 -8.98 -25.64 -1.35
C ALA A 75 -8.48 -24.34 -0.70
N PHE A 76 -7.97 -23.38 -1.49
CA PHE A 76 -7.52 -22.10 -0.97
C PHE A 76 -8.72 -21.24 -0.52
N PRO A 77 -8.73 -20.71 0.73
CA PRO A 77 -9.85 -19.94 1.28
C PRO A 77 -9.90 -18.50 0.72
N TYR A 78 -10.17 -18.37 -0.58
CA TYR A 78 -10.15 -17.10 -1.31
C TYR A 78 -11.20 -16.09 -0.82
N GLN A 79 -12.26 -16.54 -0.14
CA GLN A 79 -13.26 -15.67 0.49
C GLN A 79 -12.67 -14.84 1.64
N ASN A 80 -11.44 -15.13 2.07
CA ASN A 80 -10.71 -14.34 3.07
C ASN A 80 -9.77 -13.31 2.44
N LEU A 81 -9.85 -13.15 1.11
CA LEU A 81 -9.28 -12.00 0.44
C LEU A 81 -10.19 -10.79 0.62
N LEU A 82 -9.57 -9.66 0.95
CA LEU A 82 -10.25 -8.38 1.12
C LEU A 82 -9.53 -7.27 0.38
N GLY A 83 -10.28 -6.25 0.00
CA GLY A 83 -9.75 -4.98 -0.46
C GLY A 83 -10.27 -3.83 0.40
N ARG A 84 -9.45 -2.79 0.57
CA ARG A 84 -9.77 -1.62 1.38
C ARG A 84 -10.33 -0.49 0.51
N THR A 85 -11.59 -0.64 0.10
CA THR A 85 -12.41 0.42 -0.52
C THR A 85 -13.81 -0.13 -0.84
N ASN A 86 -14.79 0.77 -0.89
CA ASN A 86 -16.14 0.49 -1.38
C ASN A 86 -16.19 0.27 -2.89
N GLU A 87 -15.31 0.92 -3.63
CA GLU A 87 -15.34 0.88 -5.09
C GLU A 87 -14.65 -0.39 -5.61
N ILE A 88 -15.42 -1.23 -6.30
CA ILE A 88 -14.96 -2.56 -6.75
C ILE A 88 -13.82 -2.43 -7.77
N GLU A 89 -13.82 -1.39 -8.62
CA GLU A 89 -12.83 -1.18 -9.69
C GLU A 89 -11.53 -0.50 -9.25
N LYS A 90 -11.55 0.33 -8.19
CA LYS A 90 -10.35 1.06 -7.73
C LYS A 90 -9.45 0.25 -6.80
N LYS A 91 -9.75 -1.03 -6.55
CA LYS A 91 -8.97 -1.90 -5.65
C LYS A 91 -7.60 -2.23 -6.24
N ARG A 92 -6.58 -1.54 -5.72
CA ARG A 92 -5.17 -1.75 -6.10
C ARG A 92 -4.51 -2.94 -5.39
N THR A 93 -5.03 -3.41 -4.27
CA THR A 93 -4.36 -4.45 -3.47
C THR A 93 -5.38 -5.35 -2.80
N LEU A 94 -5.12 -6.67 -2.83
CA LEU A 94 -5.85 -7.68 -2.10
C LEU A 94 -5.01 -8.17 -0.92
N TYR A 95 -5.63 -8.19 0.25
CA TYR A 95 -5.06 -8.67 1.50
C TYR A 95 -5.72 -9.98 1.90
N PHE A 96 -4.95 -10.91 2.45
CA PHE A 96 -5.43 -12.19 2.95
C PHE A 96 -5.49 -12.17 4.48
N VAL A 97 -6.57 -12.67 5.06
CA VAL A 97 -6.74 -12.80 6.52
C VAL A 97 -7.15 -14.22 6.91
N SER A 98 -7.04 -14.56 8.19
CA SER A 98 -7.66 -15.77 8.74
C SER A 98 -9.15 -15.57 8.98
N ASP A 99 -9.89 -16.67 9.16
CA ASP A 99 -11.33 -16.63 9.46
C ASP A 99 -11.63 -15.81 10.72
N ALA A 100 -10.85 -16.00 11.78
CA ALA A 100 -11.02 -15.25 13.03
C ALA A 100 -10.85 -13.73 12.85
N VAL A 101 -9.89 -13.31 12.00
CA VAL A 101 -9.69 -11.88 11.71
C VAL A 101 -10.80 -11.35 10.81
N LYS A 102 -11.30 -12.16 9.87
CA LYS A 102 -12.45 -11.81 9.04
C LYS A 102 -13.69 -11.56 9.89
N ASP A 103 -14.02 -12.46 10.80
CA ASP A 103 -15.16 -12.30 11.71
C ASP A 103 -14.99 -11.06 12.60
N PHE A 104 -13.78 -10.84 13.13
CA PHE A 104 -13.46 -9.64 13.88
C PHE A 104 -13.71 -8.35 13.07
N LEU A 105 -13.24 -8.30 11.82
CA LEU A 105 -13.40 -7.12 10.96
C LEU A 105 -14.88 -6.85 10.64
N VAL A 106 -15.64 -7.90 10.32
CA VAL A 106 -17.07 -7.78 10.01
C VAL A 106 -17.87 -7.31 11.22
N CYS A 107 -17.60 -7.84 12.42
CA CYS A 107 -18.34 -7.47 13.64
C CYS A 107 -17.97 -6.10 14.23
N ASN A 108 -16.79 -5.55 13.88
CA ASN A 108 -16.23 -4.36 14.53
C ASN A 108 -15.95 -3.19 13.58
N GLN A 109 -16.40 -3.27 12.32
CA GLN A 109 -16.16 -2.26 11.29
C GLN A 109 -16.51 -0.82 11.72
N ASP A 110 -17.59 -0.66 12.51
CA ASP A 110 -18.04 0.65 13.00
C ASP A 110 -17.56 1.00 14.42
N LYS A 111 -16.88 0.05 15.09
CA LYS A 111 -16.51 0.15 16.52
C LYS A 111 -15.02 0.34 16.72
N VAL A 112 -14.19 -0.25 15.86
CA VAL A 112 -12.74 -0.27 16.00
C VAL A 112 -12.09 0.26 14.73
N LYS A 113 -11.18 1.21 14.91
CA LYS A 113 -10.37 1.75 13.81
C LYS A 113 -9.21 0.79 13.52
N VAL A 114 -9.33 -0.01 12.46
CA VAL A 114 -8.28 -0.93 12.02
C VAL A 114 -7.50 -0.31 10.87
N ILE A 115 -6.23 0.06 11.11
CA ILE A 115 -5.41 0.70 10.09
C ILE A 115 -4.96 -0.30 9.02
N ASN A 116 -4.45 -1.46 9.42
CA ASN A 116 -3.98 -2.50 8.51
C ASN A 116 -4.48 -3.85 9.01
N ALA A 117 -4.89 -4.73 8.09
CA ALA A 117 -5.30 -6.08 8.43
C ALA A 117 -4.84 -7.06 7.35
N GLY A 118 -4.30 -8.18 7.80
CA GLY A 118 -3.89 -9.27 6.93
C GLY A 118 -2.57 -9.07 6.21
N LEU A 119 -2.34 -9.96 5.26
CA LEU A 119 -1.13 -10.12 4.49
C LEU A 119 -1.35 -9.60 3.07
N ARG A 120 -0.48 -8.74 2.58
CA ARG A 120 -0.57 -8.30 1.18
C ARG A 120 -0.29 -9.49 0.26
N MET A 121 -1.29 -9.92 -0.50
CA MET A 121 -1.17 -11.13 -1.33
C MET A 121 -1.10 -10.79 -2.82
N PHE A 122 -1.97 -9.90 -3.30
CA PHE A 122 -1.97 -9.48 -4.70
C PHE A 122 -1.97 -7.96 -4.83
N GLY A 123 -1.24 -7.43 -5.81
CA GLY A 123 -1.30 -6.05 -6.24
C GLY A 123 -1.83 -5.93 -7.66
N ARG A 124 -2.69 -4.97 -7.94
CA ARG A 124 -3.14 -4.66 -9.30
C ARG A 124 -2.03 -3.96 -10.06
N VAL A 125 -1.80 -4.38 -11.28
CA VAL A 125 -0.90 -3.75 -12.25
C VAL A 125 -1.77 -2.91 -13.20
N GLU A 126 -1.42 -1.63 -13.38
CA GLU A 126 -2.18 -0.71 -14.25
C GLU A 126 -1.88 -0.93 -15.74
N THR A 127 -0.74 -1.56 -16.05
CA THR A 127 -0.31 -1.85 -17.42
C THR A 127 -1.29 -2.79 -18.12
N LYS A 128 -1.53 -2.54 -19.41
CA LYS A 128 -2.46 -3.27 -20.30
C LYS A 128 -2.01 -4.70 -20.61
N PHE A 129 -1.78 -5.52 -19.59
CA PHE A 129 -1.62 -6.97 -19.76
C PHE A 129 -3.01 -7.60 -19.86
N GLU A 130 -3.26 -8.28 -20.96
CA GLU A 130 -4.56 -8.90 -21.25
C GLU A 130 -4.83 -10.13 -20.38
N GLN A 131 -3.78 -10.82 -19.93
CA GLN A 131 -3.91 -12.14 -19.29
C GLN A 131 -4.21 -12.10 -17.78
N CYS A 132 -3.58 -11.22 -17.00
CA CYS A 132 -3.87 -11.07 -15.58
C CYS A 132 -3.49 -9.68 -15.08
N ARG A 133 -4.45 -8.99 -14.44
CA ARG A 133 -4.26 -7.63 -13.90
C ARG A 133 -3.65 -7.62 -12.50
N PHE A 134 -3.36 -8.79 -11.92
CA PHE A 134 -2.89 -8.93 -10.55
C PHE A 134 -1.54 -9.63 -10.48
N ARG A 135 -0.56 -8.95 -9.89
CA ARG A 135 0.75 -9.50 -9.53
C ARG A 135 0.73 -10.07 -8.12
N MET A 136 1.50 -11.13 -7.91
CA MET A 136 1.73 -11.71 -6.58
C MET A 136 2.68 -10.82 -5.76
N SER A 137 2.41 -10.67 -4.47
CA SER A 137 3.30 -10.01 -3.50
C SER A 137 4.16 -11.05 -2.78
N GLN A 138 5.42 -10.73 -2.47
CA GLN A 138 6.34 -11.64 -1.78
C GLN A 138 5.77 -12.13 -0.44
N ASP A 139 5.15 -11.24 0.34
CA ASP A 139 4.59 -11.57 1.66
C ASP A 139 3.60 -12.74 1.60
N GLY A 140 2.78 -12.79 0.55
CA GLY A 140 1.76 -13.81 0.32
C GLY A 140 2.28 -15.15 -0.16
N VAL A 141 3.50 -15.22 -0.72
CA VAL A 141 4.04 -16.42 -1.39
C VAL A 141 4.00 -17.62 -0.45
N LYS A 142 4.49 -17.47 0.78
CA LYS A 142 4.54 -18.60 1.73
C LYS A 142 3.17 -19.19 2.05
N ALA A 143 2.14 -18.34 2.13
CA ALA A 143 0.78 -18.78 2.46
C ALA A 143 0.11 -19.49 1.29
N ILE A 144 0.34 -19.03 0.06
CA ILE A 144 -0.35 -19.54 -1.12
C ILE A 144 0.42 -20.66 -1.84
N LEU A 145 1.74 -20.77 -1.64
CA LEU A 145 2.62 -21.73 -2.33
C LEU A 145 2.08 -23.17 -2.38
N PRO A 146 1.52 -23.75 -1.30
CA PRO A 146 1.00 -25.12 -1.33
C PRO A 146 -0.19 -25.32 -2.27
N PHE A 147 -0.91 -24.24 -2.60
CA PHE A 147 -2.12 -24.26 -3.42
C PHE A 147 -1.86 -23.90 -4.87
N LEU A 148 -0.61 -23.59 -5.24
CA LEU A 148 -0.24 -23.19 -6.59
C LEU A 148 0.12 -24.40 -7.45
N THR A 149 -0.44 -24.44 -8.66
CA THR A 149 -0.13 -25.49 -9.66
C THR A 149 0.60 -24.96 -10.89
N LYS A 150 0.49 -23.65 -11.19
CA LYS A 150 1.17 -23.01 -12.32
C LYS A 150 2.17 -21.96 -11.84
N ARG A 151 3.13 -21.60 -12.71
CA ARG A 151 4.11 -20.52 -12.49
C ARG A 151 4.96 -20.67 -11.22
N VAL A 152 5.16 -21.92 -10.77
CA VAL A 152 6.13 -22.28 -9.75
C VAL A 152 7.26 -23.02 -10.46
N VAL A 153 8.47 -22.45 -10.41
CA VAL A 153 9.64 -23.01 -11.11
C VAL A 153 10.72 -23.29 -10.10
N GLU A 154 11.18 -24.54 -10.07
CA GLU A 154 12.35 -24.91 -9.29
C GLU A 154 13.62 -24.50 -10.05
N VAL A 155 14.45 -23.72 -9.36
CA VAL A 155 15.68 -23.12 -9.89
C VAL A 155 16.87 -23.44 -9.00
N ASP A 156 18.03 -23.57 -9.65
CA ASP A 156 19.28 -23.79 -8.94
C ASP A 156 19.64 -22.56 -8.08
N ALA A 157 20.33 -22.79 -6.97
CA ALA A 157 20.68 -21.72 -6.05
C ALA A 157 21.62 -20.67 -6.68
N GLU A 158 22.44 -21.08 -7.63
CA GLU A 158 23.33 -20.20 -8.40
C GLU A 158 22.56 -19.27 -9.34
N ASP A 159 21.55 -19.81 -10.02
CA ASP A 159 20.66 -19.02 -10.88
C ASP A 159 19.84 -18.03 -10.05
N LEU A 160 19.32 -18.48 -8.90
CA LEU A 160 18.64 -17.59 -7.98
C LEU A 160 19.58 -16.47 -7.49
N LEU A 161 20.83 -16.80 -7.16
CA LEU A 161 21.83 -15.80 -6.77
C LEU A 161 22.08 -14.77 -7.87
N LYS A 162 22.27 -15.19 -9.14
CA LYS A 162 22.44 -14.27 -10.28
C LYS A 162 21.28 -13.29 -10.40
N ILE A 163 20.05 -13.77 -10.22
CA ILE A 163 18.84 -12.94 -10.23
C ILE A 163 18.86 -11.95 -9.05
N MET A 164 19.29 -12.37 -7.86
CA MET A 164 19.39 -11.48 -6.69
C MET A 164 20.49 -10.42 -6.82
N LEU A 165 21.64 -10.80 -7.39
CA LEU A 165 22.82 -9.96 -7.59
C LEU A 165 22.66 -8.93 -8.71
N SER A 166 21.56 -8.96 -9.46
CA SER A 166 21.25 -8.01 -10.52
C SER A 166 21.07 -6.60 -9.94
N ASN A 167 22.19 -5.90 -9.73
CA ASN A 167 22.23 -4.57 -9.14
C ASN A 167 23.54 -3.82 -9.44
N GLU A 168 23.84 -3.60 -10.73
CA GLU A 168 24.76 -2.56 -11.21
C GLU A 168 24.21 -1.86 -12.46
N GLY A 169 23.02 -1.23 -12.35
CA GLY A 169 22.43 -0.40 -13.41
C GLY A 169 21.30 -1.04 -14.22
N HIS A 170 21.13 -2.37 -14.15
CA HIS A 170 20.00 -3.08 -14.74
C HIS A 170 19.26 -3.90 -13.68
N GLU A 171 18.03 -3.51 -13.36
CA GLU A 171 17.14 -4.22 -12.41
C GLU A 171 16.69 -5.59 -12.95
N ASN A 172 16.92 -5.82 -14.24
CA ASN A 172 16.48 -6.96 -15.02
C ASN A 172 17.67 -7.85 -15.39
N TYR A 173 17.64 -9.12 -14.99
CA TYR A 173 18.63 -10.12 -15.41
C TYR A 173 18.24 -10.73 -16.76
N PRO A 174 19.15 -10.86 -17.74
CA PRO A 174 18.86 -11.52 -19.00
C PRO A 174 18.65 -13.02 -18.79
N ARG A 175 17.53 -13.53 -19.32
CA ARG A 175 17.13 -14.93 -19.15
C ARG A 175 18.08 -15.93 -19.81
N GLU A 176 18.68 -15.55 -20.94
CA GLU A 176 19.63 -16.36 -21.70
C GLU A 176 20.86 -16.81 -20.88
N LYS A 177 21.15 -16.14 -19.75
CA LYS A 177 22.27 -16.48 -18.84
C LYS A 177 21.88 -17.44 -17.71
N LEU A 178 20.61 -17.83 -17.65
CA LEU A 178 20.07 -18.76 -16.67
C LEU A 178 19.95 -20.15 -17.27
N ASN A 179 20.35 -21.15 -16.51
CA ASN A 179 20.20 -22.55 -16.90
C ASN A 179 18.71 -22.96 -16.87
N CYS A 180 17.90 -22.27 -16.06
CA CYS A 180 16.47 -22.51 -15.98
C CYS A 180 15.63 -21.87 -17.10
N ASP A 181 16.23 -21.23 -18.12
CA ASP A 181 15.47 -20.52 -19.16
C ASP A 181 14.49 -21.41 -19.94
N GLU A 182 14.86 -22.66 -20.23
CA GLU A 182 13.96 -23.61 -20.91
C GLU A 182 12.66 -23.82 -20.13
N ARG A 183 12.73 -23.93 -18.79
CA ARG A 183 11.57 -24.07 -17.91
C ARG A 183 10.73 -22.79 -17.83
N LEU A 184 11.36 -21.63 -18.06
CA LEU A 184 10.71 -20.33 -18.07
C LEU A 184 10.12 -19.98 -19.45
N SER A 185 10.59 -20.62 -20.53
CA SER A 185 10.19 -20.31 -21.93
C SER A 185 8.73 -20.62 -22.22
N GLY A 186 8.14 -21.61 -21.53
CA GLY A 186 6.72 -21.97 -21.67
C GLY A 186 5.73 -21.11 -20.88
N LEU A 187 6.20 -20.06 -20.17
CA LEU A 187 5.37 -19.21 -19.35
C LEU A 187 5.22 -17.82 -19.98
N ASP A 188 3.99 -17.28 -19.99
CA ASP A 188 3.78 -15.90 -20.41
C ASP A 188 4.41 -14.91 -19.43
N SER A 189 4.67 -13.69 -19.92
CA SER A 189 5.15 -12.59 -19.09
C SER A 189 4.23 -12.35 -17.89
N GLY A 190 4.81 -12.13 -16.71
CA GLY A 190 4.06 -11.94 -15.48
C GLY A 190 4.83 -12.35 -14.24
N SER A 191 4.14 -12.41 -13.10
CA SER A 191 4.73 -12.90 -11.86
C SER A 191 4.94 -14.41 -11.91
N VAL A 192 6.10 -14.85 -11.45
CA VAL A 192 6.50 -16.25 -11.31
C VAL A 192 7.11 -16.45 -9.93
N ILE A 193 6.94 -17.63 -9.35
CA ILE A 193 7.56 -17.99 -8.08
C ILE A 193 8.75 -18.90 -8.37
N LEU A 194 9.93 -18.43 -8.00
CA LEU A 194 11.18 -19.15 -8.09
C LEU A 194 11.41 -19.86 -6.75
N VAL A 195 11.57 -21.16 -6.82
CA VAL A 195 11.79 -22.01 -5.64
C VAL A 195 13.18 -22.59 -5.74
N SER A 196 14.02 -22.35 -4.74
CA SER A 196 15.37 -22.91 -4.70
C SER A 196 15.63 -23.59 -3.36
N SER A 197 16.48 -24.61 -3.37
CA SER A 197 16.90 -25.31 -2.15
C SER A 197 18.41 -25.47 -2.12
N ARG A 198 19.03 -25.11 -1.01
CA ARG A 198 20.46 -25.29 -0.76
C ARG A 198 20.69 -25.59 0.72
N ASN A 199 21.59 -26.52 1.02
CA ASN A 199 21.95 -26.88 2.40
C ASN A 199 20.74 -27.23 3.28
N GLY A 200 19.72 -27.91 2.72
CA GLY A 200 18.48 -28.24 3.43
C GLY A 200 17.51 -27.07 3.64
N VAL A 201 17.83 -25.87 3.18
CA VAL A 201 16.96 -24.68 3.29
C VAL A 201 16.27 -24.45 1.96
N LYS A 202 14.93 -24.53 1.94
CA LYS A 202 14.08 -24.19 0.78
C LYS A 202 13.59 -22.75 0.89
N ARG A 203 13.69 -21.97 -0.20
CA ARG A 203 13.24 -20.58 -0.29
C ARG A 203 12.40 -20.38 -1.54
N ALA A 204 11.33 -19.59 -1.40
CA ALA A 204 10.47 -19.20 -2.50
C ALA A 204 10.51 -17.68 -2.63
N VAL A 205 10.77 -17.20 -3.84
CA VAL A 205 10.89 -15.78 -4.16
C VAL A 205 9.99 -15.45 -5.35
N CYS A 206 9.17 -14.42 -5.20
CA CYS A 206 8.41 -13.84 -6.29
C CYS A 206 9.36 -13.07 -7.22
N ALA A 207 9.27 -13.35 -8.50
CA ALA A 207 9.98 -12.63 -9.56
C ALA A 207 9.00 -12.20 -10.64
N TRP A 208 9.38 -11.17 -11.38
CA TRP A 208 8.73 -10.75 -12.59
C TRP A 208 9.48 -11.28 -13.79
N MET A 209 8.78 -12.01 -14.65
CA MET A 209 9.27 -12.52 -15.90
C MET A 209 8.76 -11.63 -17.04
N GLY A 210 9.69 -11.03 -17.78
CA GLY A 210 9.43 -10.44 -19.08
C GLY A 210 9.81 -11.40 -20.22
N ALA A 211 9.69 -10.92 -21.46
CA ALA A 211 9.98 -11.71 -22.64
C ALA A 211 11.43 -12.25 -22.67
N LYS A 212 12.42 -11.43 -22.29
CA LYS A 212 13.85 -11.80 -22.30
C LYS A 212 14.54 -11.59 -20.95
N THR A 213 13.82 -11.10 -19.96
CA THR A 213 14.41 -10.66 -18.69
C THR A 213 13.62 -11.20 -17.50
N ILE A 214 14.28 -11.29 -16.36
CA ILE A 214 13.66 -11.63 -15.09
C ILE A 214 14.19 -10.70 -13.99
N ALA A 215 13.30 -10.25 -13.11
CA ALA A 215 13.65 -9.35 -12.03
C ALA A 215 13.04 -9.85 -10.71
N PRO A 216 13.79 -9.92 -9.60
CA PRO A 216 13.23 -10.34 -8.33
C PRO A 216 12.32 -9.24 -7.77
N TYR A 217 11.09 -9.61 -7.42
CA TYR A 217 10.07 -8.73 -6.84
C TYR A 217 10.16 -8.70 -5.31
N ILE A 218 11.38 -8.49 -4.84
CA ILE A 218 11.71 -8.33 -3.41
C ILE A 218 12.64 -7.14 -3.20
N SER A 219 12.57 -6.57 -2.00
CA SER A 219 13.40 -5.44 -1.60
C SER A 219 14.89 -5.81 -1.57
N LYS A 220 15.78 -4.82 -1.65
CA LYS A 220 17.24 -5.07 -1.64
C LYS A 220 17.67 -5.75 -0.33
N GLU A 221 17.04 -5.37 0.77
CA GLU A 221 17.22 -5.96 2.08
C GLU A 221 16.80 -7.44 2.12
N GLU A 222 15.67 -7.77 1.50
CA GLU A 222 15.23 -9.18 1.39
C GLU A 222 16.13 -10.00 0.48
N ARG A 223 16.69 -9.42 -0.59
CA ARG A 223 17.68 -10.12 -1.44
C ARG A 223 18.89 -10.54 -0.61
N ILE A 224 19.44 -9.61 0.19
CA ILE A 224 20.53 -9.89 1.13
C ILE A 224 20.11 -11.01 2.10
N HIS A 225 18.92 -10.91 2.69
CA HIS A 225 18.43 -11.92 3.62
C HIS A 225 18.32 -13.31 2.96
N VAL A 226 17.73 -13.42 1.77
CA VAL A 226 17.59 -14.69 1.05
C VAL A 226 18.95 -15.28 0.69
N CYS A 227 19.89 -14.47 0.18
CA CYS A 227 21.24 -14.93 -0.14
C CYS A 227 21.98 -15.47 1.10
N ARG A 228 21.86 -14.76 2.24
CA ARG A 228 22.43 -15.21 3.52
C ARG A 228 21.83 -16.52 3.99
N MET A 229 20.50 -16.67 3.88
CA MET A 229 19.81 -17.92 4.23
C MET A 229 20.21 -19.11 3.33
N LEU A 230 20.65 -18.85 2.10
CA LEU A 230 21.19 -19.84 1.18
C LEU A 230 22.71 -20.05 1.32
N GLY A 231 23.35 -19.41 2.31
CA GLY A 231 24.77 -19.57 2.60
C GLY A 231 25.71 -18.87 1.61
N TYR A 232 25.26 -17.80 0.96
CA TYR A 232 26.12 -16.95 0.13
C TYR A 232 26.67 -15.77 0.95
N ASP A 233 27.87 -15.32 0.59
CA ASP A 233 28.41 -14.06 1.12
C ASP A 233 27.63 -12.88 0.54
N THR A 234 27.26 -11.95 1.41
CA THR A 234 26.44 -10.78 1.08
C THR A 234 27.15 -9.46 1.34
N SER A 235 28.43 -9.50 1.72
CA SER A 235 29.20 -8.32 2.13
C SER A 235 29.19 -7.21 1.09
N GLU A 236 29.32 -7.55 -0.20
CA GLU A 236 29.26 -6.59 -1.31
C GLU A 236 27.90 -5.90 -1.42
N MET A 237 26.82 -6.69 -1.36
CA MET A 237 25.45 -6.17 -1.40
C MET A 237 25.16 -5.24 -0.23
N GLU A 238 25.65 -5.59 0.97
CA GLU A 238 25.48 -4.80 2.18
C GLU A 238 26.24 -3.48 2.12
N ASN A 239 27.50 -3.52 1.68
CA ASN A 239 28.31 -2.31 1.48
C ASN A 239 27.66 -1.37 0.46
N ALA A 240 27.09 -1.91 -0.63
CA ALA A 240 26.38 -1.13 -1.63
C ALA A 240 25.08 -0.51 -1.12
N VAL A 241 24.37 -1.18 -0.21
CA VAL A 241 23.16 -0.63 0.45
C VAL A 241 23.57 0.42 1.50
N TRP A 242 24.60 0.14 2.30
CA TRP A 242 25.13 1.02 3.32
C TRP A 242 25.64 2.35 2.75
N SER A 243 26.47 2.30 1.72
CA SER A 243 27.01 3.48 1.03
C SER A 243 25.89 4.39 0.49
N ARG A 244 24.86 3.80 -0.12
CA ARG A 244 23.67 4.55 -0.58
C ARG A 244 22.88 5.19 0.57
N ARG A 245 22.71 4.48 1.68
CA ARG A 245 22.05 5.02 2.88
C ARG A 245 22.83 6.19 3.47
N GLN A 246 24.16 6.07 3.54
CA GLN A 246 25.03 7.13 4.03
C GLN A 246 24.95 8.39 3.15
N SER A 247 25.03 8.21 1.83
CA SER A 247 24.87 9.31 0.86
C SER A 247 23.52 10.02 0.99
N LYS A 248 22.42 9.24 1.08
CA LYS A 248 21.06 9.80 1.28
C LYS A 248 20.93 10.52 2.62
N ALA A 249 21.54 10.00 3.69
CA ALA A 249 21.52 10.62 5.01
C ALA A 249 22.33 11.94 5.07
N VAL A 250 23.41 12.04 4.29
CA VAL A 250 24.17 13.29 4.13
C VAL A 250 23.34 14.31 3.35
N HIS A 251 22.76 13.92 2.22
CA HIS A 251 21.91 14.79 1.40
C HIS A 251 20.68 15.31 2.16
N ASN A 252 19.97 14.45 2.89
CA ASN A 252 18.83 14.87 3.71
C ASN A 252 19.25 15.84 4.82
N ARG A 253 20.45 15.66 5.41
CA ARG A 253 21.00 16.59 6.40
C ARG A 253 21.35 17.94 5.78
N SER A 254 21.89 17.99 4.56
CA SER A 254 22.14 19.26 3.87
C SER A 254 20.85 19.98 3.50
N LEU A 255 19.84 19.27 3.00
CA LEU A 255 18.52 19.84 2.70
C LEU A 255 17.85 20.42 3.95
N ALA A 256 17.84 19.67 5.06
CA ALA A 256 17.27 20.15 6.31
C ALA A 256 18.03 21.36 6.89
N LYS A 257 19.35 21.47 6.64
CA LYS A 257 20.12 22.66 7.01
C LYS A 257 19.78 23.86 6.13
N ALA A 258 19.62 23.69 4.83
CA ALA A 258 19.22 24.74 3.91
C ALA A 258 17.82 25.29 4.24
N GLN A 259 16.84 24.40 4.46
CA GLN A 259 15.48 24.78 4.86
C GLN A 259 15.46 25.59 6.17
N ARG A 260 16.28 25.21 7.17
CA ARG A 260 16.40 25.97 8.42
C ARG A 260 17.05 27.33 8.23
N ALA A 261 18.00 27.47 7.30
CA ALA A 261 18.63 28.73 6.98
C ALA A 261 17.64 29.68 6.26
N ASP A 262 16.79 29.14 5.37
CA ASP A 262 15.74 29.91 4.68
C ASP A 262 14.64 30.37 5.65
N GLU A 263 14.23 29.52 6.60
CA GLU A 263 13.29 29.87 7.67
C GLU A 263 13.85 30.96 8.61
N GLN A 264 15.15 30.93 8.91
CA GLN A 264 15.80 31.95 9.74
C GLN A 264 16.01 33.27 8.99
N GLY A 265 16.40 33.21 7.71
CA GLY A 265 16.55 34.39 6.84
C GLY A 265 15.23 35.11 6.55
N SER A 266 14.09 34.40 6.56
CA SER A 266 12.76 35.02 6.43
C SER A 266 12.27 35.70 7.73
N SER A 267 12.94 35.51 8.87
CA SER A 267 12.55 36.10 10.16
C SER A 267 13.23 37.45 10.47
N GLU A 268 14.33 37.78 9.79
CA GLU A 268 15.09 39.04 9.99
C GLU A 268 14.69 40.17 9.03
N GLY A 269 13.64 39.98 8.22
CA GLY A 269 13.16 40.96 7.23
C GLY A 269 11.71 41.39 7.41
N ARG A 270 11.29 41.86 8.59
CA ARG A 270 10.01 42.56 8.75
C ARG A 270 10.11 43.74 9.73
N THR A 271 10.66 44.84 9.24
CA THR A 271 10.37 46.18 9.77
C THR A 271 9.36 46.86 8.85
N GLU A 272 8.32 47.43 9.46
CA GLU A 272 7.05 47.89 8.90
C GLU A 272 7.15 48.94 7.78
N VAL A 273 6.35 48.78 6.72
CA VAL A 273 5.63 49.91 6.09
C VAL A 273 4.22 49.47 5.63
N LYS A 274 3.24 50.05 6.31
CA LYS A 274 1.85 50.47 5.99
C LYS A 274 1.00 49.75 4.91
N GLU A 275 -0.23 49.48 5.34
CA GLU A 275 -1.42 49.16 4.54
C GLU A 275 -1.74 50.18 3.44
N SER A 276 -2.13 49.67 2.27
CA SER A 276 -3.19 50.26 1.46
C SER A 276 -3.87 49.18 0.60
N GLU A 277 -5.18 49.31 0.49
CA GLU A 277 -6.18 48.38 -0.03
C GLU A 277 -6.00 47.92 -1.50
N SER A 278 -6.57 46.74 -1.78
CA SER A 278 -7.58 46.48 -2.82
C SER A 278 -7.31 45.25 -3.71
N GLY A 279 -8.37 44.48 -3.97
CA GLY A 279 -8.53 43.70 -5.20
C GLY A 279 -8.40 42.18 -5.08
N ALA A 280 -9.53 41.49 -5.24
CA ALA A 280 -9.67 40.07 -5.56
C ALA A 280 -8.73 39.62 -6.72
N THR A 281 -8.36 38.36 -6.93
CA THR A 281 -9.22 37.19 -7.21
C THR A 281 -8.28 35.99 -7.48
N GLU A 282 -8.77 34.76 -7.22
CA GLU A 282 -8.36 33.42 -7.72
C GLU A 282 -7.02 33.19 -8.46
N LEU A 283 -6.33 32.07 -8.16
CA LEU A 283 -6.20 30.89 -9.06
C LEU A 283 -5.05 29.93 -8.67
N LYS A 284 -5.41 28.63 -8.64
CA LYS A 284 -4.71 27.45 -9.19
C LYS A 284 -3.39 26.97 -8.58
N ASP A 285 -3.51 25.88 -7.82
CA ASP A 285 -2.49 24.83 -7.71
C ASP A 285 -2.23 24.21 -9.09
N VAL A 286 -1.02 24.43 -9.62
CA VAL A 286 -0.50 23.74 -10.80
C VAL A 286 0.63 22.80 -10.40
N ASN A 287 0.27 21.53 -10.51
CA ASN A 287 1.06 20.32 -10.70
C ASN A 287 2.34 20.54 -11.55
N ASN A 288 3.51 20.10 -11.07
CA ASN A 288 4.70 19.79 -11.88
C ASN A 288 5.24 18.46 -11.33
N GLY A 289 5.34 17.35 -12.06
CA GLY A 289 5.50 17.20 -13.50
C GLY A 289 6.98 17.01 -13.85
N GLU A 290 7.63 15.98 -13.27
CA GLU A 290 8.97 15.54 -13.67
C GLU A 290 8.89 15.00 -15.11
N THR A 291 9.48 15.73 -16.05
CA THR A 291 9.77 15.24 -17.41
C THR A 291 11.23 14.84 -17.48
N CYS A 292 11.45 13.56 -17.78
CA CYS A 292 12.74 13.02 -18.17
C CYS A 292 12.98 13.35 -19.64
N GLU A 293 14.03 14.12 -19.93
CA GLU A 293 14.59 14.22 -21.27
C GLU A 293 15.37 12.94 -21.57
N ASN A 294 14.92 12.19 -22.57
CA ASN A 294 15.77 11.27 -23.33
C ASN A 294 15.81 11.77 -24.76
N GLY A 295 17.01 12.12 -25.22
CA GLY A 295 17.28 12.45 -26.61
C GLY A 295 17.07 11.25 -27.52
N LEU A 296 16.37 11.48 -28.63
CA LEU A 296 16.40 10.60 -29.79
C LEU A 296 16.78 11.45 -31.01
N SER A 297 17.88 11.04 -31.62
CA SER A 297 18.40 11.46 -32.91
C SER A 297 17.37 11.29 -34.03
N SER A 298 17.11 12.36 -34.80
CA SER A 298 16.40 12.28 -36.08
C SER A 298 17.37 12.54 -37.23
N SER A 299 17.52 11.52 -38.06
CA SER A 299 18.07 11.55 -39.41
C SER A 299 17.32 12.58 -40.28
N LYS A 300 18.06 13.33 -41.10
CA LYS A 300 17.52 14.14 -42.19
C LYS A 300 17.40 13.26 -43.44
N GLU A 301 16.19 13.08 -43.95
CA GLU A 301 15.98 12.74 -45.37
C GLU A 301 15.25 13.90 -46.05
N GLN A 302 15.81 14.28 -47.20
CA GLN A 302 15.33 15.31 -48.10
C GLN A 302 14.28 14.70 -49.04
N GLY A 303 13.16 15.40 -49.23
CA GLY A 303 12.17 15.07 -50.25
C GLY A 303 11.36 16.30 -50.63
N LYS A 304 11.87 17.06 -51.59
CA LYS A 304 11.16 18.13 -52.30
C LYS A 304 10.13 17.52 -53.26
N GLY A 305 9.02 18.23 -53.44
CA GLY A 305 8.51 18.50 -54.79
C GLY A 305 7.26 17.76 -55.24
N ASP A 306 6.14 18.46 -55.09
CA ASP A 306 5.19 18.83 -56.15
C ASP A 306 4.40 17.77 -56.95
N CYS A 307 3.09 18.06 -56.93
CA CYS A 307 2.15 18.10 -58.05
C CYS A 307 1.38 16.83 -58.48
N ALA A 308 0.07 17.08 -58.58
CA ALA A 308 -1.03 16.38 -59.26
C ALA A 308 -1.63 15.16 -58.53
#